data_AF-A0A496VXR4-F1
#
_entry.id   AF-A0A496VXR4-F1
#
_cell.length_a   1.000
_cell.length_b   1.000
_cell.length_c   1.000
_cell.angle_alpha   90.00
_cell.angle_beta   90.00
_cell.angle_gamma   90.00
#
_symmetry.space_group_name_H-M   'P 1'
#
loop_
_entity.id
_entity.type
_entity.pdbx_description
1 polymer ?
#
loop_
_entity_poly.entity_id
_entity_poly.type
_entity_poly.pdbx_seq_one_letter_code
_entity_poly.pdbx_strand_id
1 'polypeptide(L)' 'LIENTPIDYLDFASPVSGLGGKIGFDATNKWQGETQRQWGKPIRMNTAVKNKIDRIWDELGL' A
#
# COMPACT_ATOMS: atom_id res chain seq x y z
N LEU A 1 0.92 1.48 -17.88
CA LEU A 1 -0.52 1.18 -18.08
C LEU A 1 -0.59 0.03 -19.06
N ILE A 2 -1.29 -1.05 -18.73
CA ILE A 2 -1.59 -2.11 -19.69
C ILE A 2 -2.97 -1.80 -20.23
N GLU A 3 -3.07 -1.56 -21.53
CA GLU A 3 -4.32 -1.21 -22.21
C GLU A 3 -5.06 -2.46 -22.71
N ASN A 4 -6.31 -2.28 -23.15
CA ASN A 4 -7.15 -3.32 -23.79
C ASN A 4 -7.28 -4.61 -22.97
N THR A 5 -7.48 -4.48 -21.66
CA THR A 5 -7.72 -5.60 -20.75
C THR A 5 -9.22 -5.71 -20.41
N PRO A 6 -9.72 -6.92 -20.07
CA PRO A 6 -11.12 -7.08 -19.66
C PRO A 6 -11.45 -6.25 -18.42
N ILE A 7 -12.50 -5.44 -18.47
CA ILE A 7 -13.01 -4.64 -17.34
C ILE A 7 -14.52 -4.84 -17.20
N ASP A 8 -15.10 -4.39 -16.10
CA ASP A 8 -16.56 -4.46 -15.90
C ASP A 8 -17.29 -3.67 -17.00
N TYR A 9 -18.34 -4.25 -17.58
CA TYR A 9 -19.24 -3.57 -18.53
C TYR A 9 -19.96 -2.38 -17.88
N LEU A 10 -20.12 -2.38 -16.55
CA LEU A 10 -20.72 -1.28 -15.80
C LEU A 10 -19.74 -0.13 -15.51
N ASP A 11 -18.45 -0.29 -15.83
CA ASP A 11 -17.46 0.77 -15.65
C ASP A 11 -17.55 1.79 -16.78
N PHE A 12 -18.27 2.88 -16.53
CA PHE A 12 -18.44 4.00 -17.46
C PHE A 12 -17.17 4.83 -17.67
N ALA A 13 -16.14 4.64 -16.84
CA ALA A 13 -14.83 5.26 -17.06
C ALA A 13 -13.98 4.48 -18.07
N SER A 14 -14.41 3.27 -18.47
CA SER A 14 -13.78 2.53 -19.55
C SER A 14 -14.01 3.21 -20.91
N PRO A 15 -12.98 3.25 -21.79
CA PRO A 15 -13.12 3.88 -23.11
C PRO A 15 -14.07 3.10 -24.03
N VAL A 16 -14.19 1.78 -23.83
CA VAL A 16 -15.10 0.89 -24.56
C VAL A 16 -15.70 -0.08 -23.55
N SER A 17 -17.00 -0.34 -23.65
CA SER A 17 -17.65 -1.22 -22.68
C SER A 17 -17.02 -2.62 -22.64
N GLY A 18 -16.63 -3.07 -21.46
CA GLY A 18 -15.92 -4.33 -21.24
C GLY A 18 -14.41 -4.30 -21.56
N LEU A 19 -13.87 -3.18 -22.04
CA LEU A 19 -12.45 -3.01 -22.37
C LEU A 19 -11.86 -1.73 -21.79
N GLY A 20 -10.83 -1.89 -20.97
CA GLY A 20 -10.14 -0.76 -20.32
C GLY A 20 -8.70 -1.05 -19.96
N GLY A 21 -8.09 -0.11 -19.25
CA GLY A 21 -6.71 -0.23 -18.80
C GLY A 21 -6.57 -0.77 -17.37
N LYS A 22 -5.41 -1.36 -17.06
CA LYS A 22 -4.99 -1.69 -15.69
C LYS A 22 -3.64 -1.06 -15.39
N ILE A 23 -3.52 -0.53 -14.17
CA ILE A 23 -2.28 0.06 -13.67
C ILE A 23 -1.84 -0.72 -12.44
N GLY A 24 -0.58 -1.17 -12.46
CA GLY A 24 0.11 -1.64 -11.26
C GLY A 24 1.01 -0.52 -10.75
N PHE A 25 0.83 -0.14 -9.49
CA PHE A 25 1.78 0.71 -8.77
C PHE A 25 2.56 -0.15 -7.80
N ASP A 26 3.87 -0.28 -8.02
CA ASP A 26 4.74 -0.97 -7.06
C ASP A 26 5.25 0.00 -5.99
N ALA A 27 4.49 0.08 -4.89
CA ALA A 27 4.79 0.88 -3.70
C ALA A 27 5.66 0.14 -2.66
N THR A 28 6.30 -0.98 -3.02
CA THR A 28 7.21 -1.68 -2.11
C THR A 28 8.53 -0.94 -1.93
N ASN A 29 9.24 -1.25 -0.83
CA ASN A 29 10.62 -0.81 -0.66
C ASN A 29 11.50 -1.45 -1.74
N LYS A 30 12.36 -0.65 -2.37
CA LYS A 30 13.21 -1.12 -3.47
C LYS A 30 14.49 -1.77 -2.95
N TRP A 31 14.83 -2.92 -3.53
CA TRP A 31 16.01 -3.70 -3.19
C TRP A 31 17.25 -3.24 -3.97
N GLN A 32 18.40 -3.81 -3.65
CA GLN A 32 19.62 -3.59 -4.42
C GLN A 32 19.41 -4.05 -5.87
N GLY A 33 19.77 -3.19 -6.83
CA GLY A 33 19.53 -3.41 -8.26
C GLY A 33 18.28 -2.73 -8.80
N GLU A 34 17.27 -2.49 -7.96
CA GLU A 34 16.07 -1.70 -8.33
C GLU A 34 16.26 -0.20 -8.11
N THR A 35 17.25 0.17 -7.28
CA THR A 35 17.64 1.56 -7.06
C THR A 35 19.13 1.71 -6.77
N GLN A 36 19.69 2.87 -7.12
CA GLN A 36 21.05 3.27 -6.74
C GLN A 36 21.08 4.20 -5.51
N ARG A 37 19.92 4.50 -4.95
CA ARG A 37 19.77 5.40 -3.80
C ARG A 37 19.76 4.59 -2.51
N GLN A 38 20.24 5.21 -1.43
CA GLN A 38 20.00 4.67 -0.10
C GLN A 38 18.49 4.72 0.20
N TRP A 39 17.92 3.57 0.55
CA TRP A 39 16.53 3.48 0.96
C TRP A 39 16.33 3.91 2.41
N GLY A 40 15.19 4.54 2.69
CA GLY A 40 14.83 4.97 4.05
C GLY A 40 14.62 3.78 4.99
N LYS A 41 14.98 3.93 6.26
CA LYS A 41 14.66 2.95 7.30
C LYS A 41 13.30 3.30 7.90
N PRO A 42 12.30 2.40 7.84
CA PRO A 42 11.00 2.70 8.40
C PRO A 42 11.07 2.76 9.92
N ILE A 43 10.33 3.68 10.51
CA ILE A 43 10.14 3.72 11.96
C ILE A 43 9.31 2.51 12.38
N ARG A 44 9.70 1.90 13.50
CA ARG A 44 8.98 0.81 14.15
C ARG A 44 8.77 1.16 15.61
N MET A 45 7.57 0.90 16.12
CA MET A 45 7.29 1.05 17.55
C MET A 45 8.15 0.07 18.35
N ASN A 46 8.64 0.52 19.51
CA ASN A 46 9.29 -0.37 20.46
C ASN A 46 8.23 -1.32 21.05
N THR A 47 8.43 -2.62 20.91
CA THR A 47 7.47 -3.65 21.36
C THR A 47 7.21 -3.61 22.85
N ALA A 48 8.22 -3.34 23.69
CA ALA A 48 8.05 -3.25 25.13
C ALA A 48 7.20 -2.03 25.52
N VAL A 49 7.43 -0.90 24.85
CA VAL A 49 6.61 0.32 25.06
C VAL A 49 5.18 0.06 24.60
N LYS A 50 4.99 -0.49 23.40
CA LYS A 50 3.66 -0.83 22.88
C LYS A 50 2.90 -1.73 23.86
N ASN A 51 3.49 -2.84 24.27
CA ASN A 51 2.85 -3.80 25.18
C ASN A 51 2.53 -3.19 26.56
N LYS A 52 3.37 -2.28 27.04
CA LYS A 52 3.11 -1.57 28.29
C LYS A 52 1.88 -0.68 28.16
N ILE A 53 1.81 0.10 27.08
CA ILE A 53 0.70 1.01 26.82
C ILE A 53 -0.60 0.23 26.55
N ASP A 54 -0.54 -0.85 25.77
CA ASP A 54 -1.68 -1.72 25.50
C ASP A 54 -2.30 -2.28 26.80
N ARG A 55 -1.49 -2.56 27.83
CA ARG A 55 -1.98 -3.07 29.13
C ARG A 55 -2.73 -2.02 29.95
N ILE A 56 -2.28 -0.76 29.91
CA ILE A 56 -2.86 0.32 30.72
C ILE A 56 -3.91 1.13 29.94
N TRP A 57 -4.15 0.81 28.67
CA TRP A 57 -4.96 1.63 27.78
C TRP A 57 -6.36 1.92 28.35
N ASP A 58 -7.04 0.89 28.85
CA ASP A 58 -8.38 1.01 29.44
C ASP A 58 -8.37 1.81 30.75
N GLU A 59 -7.26 1.77 31.50
CA GLU A 59 -7.11 2.52 32.76
C GLU A 59 -6.92 4.03 32.52
N LEU A 60 -6.47 4.43 31.32
CA LEU A 60 -6.25 5.83 30.97
C LEU A 60 -7.55 6.60 30.72
N GLY A 61 -8.69 5.91 30.55
CA GLY A 61 -9.99 6.53 30.33
C GLY A 61 -10.10 7.33 29.03
N LEU A 62 -9.36 6.92 27.99
CA LEU A 62 -9.30 7.52 26.65
C LEU A 62 -9.99 6.66 25.60
#